data_AF-A0A7L1NI46-F1
#
_entry.id   AF-A0A7L1NI46-F1
#
_cell.length_a   1.000
_cell.length_b   1.000
_cell.length_c   1.000
_cell.angle_alpha   90.00
_cell.angle_beta   90.00
_cell.angle_gamma   90.00
#
_symmetry.space_group_name_H-M   'P 1'
#
loop_
_entity.id
_entity.type
_entity.pdbx_description
1 polymer ?
#
loop_
_entity_poly.entity_id
_entity_poly.type
_entity_poly.pdbx_seq_one_letter_code
_entity_poly.pdbx_strand_id
1 'polypeptide(L)'
;AINQRLTPMQKFTPKDLIAAMKTLNVELGLIIDLTYTTRYYEVKDLPKSVQYKKLYTVGLEVPDNATILQFKKWVRKFVWENAGNSK
;
A
#
# COMPACT_ATOMS: atom_id res chain seq x y z
N ALA A 1 15.02 14.72 8.45
CA ALA A 1 14.16 13.80 7.68
C ALA A 1 14.23 12.40 8.29
N ILE A 2 13.12 11.65 8.39
CA ILE A 2 13.04 10.33 9.06
C ILE A 2 14.12 9.34 8.54
N ASN A 3 14.55 9.51 7.28
CA ASN A 3 15.57 8.69 6.61
C ASN A 3 17.01 8.81 7.15
N GLN A 4 17.27 9.66 8.15
CA GLN A 4 18.59 9.79 8.81
C GLN A 4 18.69 9.02 10.13
N ARG A 5 17.59 8.44 10.63
CA ARG A 5 17.55 7.76 11.95
C ARG A 5 17.74 6.25 11.90
N LEU A 6 17.81 5.66 10.70
CA LEU A 6 17.90 4.22 10.47
C LEU A 6 19.22 3.87 9.80
N THR A 7 19.84 2.77 10.22
CA THR A 7 21.00 2.20 9.51
C THR A 7 20.55 1.67 8.13
N PRO A 8 21.47 1.47 7.16
CA PRO A 8 21.11 0.92 5.86
C PRO A 8 20.33 -0.39 5.94
N MET A 9 20.67 -1.28 6.88
CA MET A 9 19.99 -2.57 7.09
C MET A 9 18.60 -2.46 7.70
N GLN A 10 18.30 -1.35 8.38
CA GLN A 10 16.97 -1.10 8.99
C GLN A 10 16.02 -0.36 8.05
N LYS A 11 16.53 0.16 6.93
CA LYS A 11 15.71 0.92 5.98
C LYS A 11 14.84 -0.04 5.17
N PHE A 12 13.59 0.33 5.02
CA PHE A 12 12.67 -0.27 4.08
C PHE A 12 11.93 0.85 3.36
N THR A 13 12.23 1.02 2.08
CA THR A 13 11.71 2.07 1.22
C THR A 13 10.68 1.49 0.24
N PRO A 14 9.89 2.33 -0.44
CA PRO A 14 9.03 1.87 -1.53
C PRO A 14 9.78 1.06 -2.61
N LYS A 15 11.05 1.40 -2.88
CA LYS A 15 11.87 0.65 -3.85
C LYS A 15 12.15 -0.78 -3.38
N ASP A 16 12.39 -0.96 -2.08
CA ASP A 16 12.67 -2.27 -1.49
C ASP A 16 11.43 -3.18 -1.58
N LEU A 17 10.24 -2.61 -1.33
CA LEU A 17 8.96 -3.31 -1.54
C LEU A 17 8.83 -3.80 -2.99
N ILE A 18 9.05 -2.93 -3.96
CA ILE A 18 8.90 -3.29 -5.38
C ILE A 18 9.96 -4.32 -5.81
N ALA A 19 11.19 -4.20 -5.32
CA ALA A 19 12.22 -5.21 -5.56
C ALA A 19 11.83 -6.57 -4.98
N ALA A 20 11.29 -6.60 -3.76
CA ALA A 20 10.82 -7.83 -3.13
C ALA A 20 9.69 -8.50 -3.93
N MET A 21 8.71 -7.72 -4.42
CA MET A 21 7.63 -8.25 -5.26
C MET A 21 8.16 -8.86 -6.57
N LYS A 22 9.13 -8.20 -7.22
CA LYS A 22 9.79 -8.73 -8.42
C LYS A 22 10.52 -10.04 -8.16
N THR A 23 11.24 -10.15 -7.03
CA THR A 23 11.90 -11.41 -6.64
C THR A 23 10.92 -12.55 -6.46
N LEU A 24 9.69 -12.26 -6.02
CA LEU A 24 8.60 -13.24 -5.90
C LEU A 24 7.88 -13.52 -7.23
N ASN A 25 8.28 -12.87 -8.32
CA ASN A 25 7.58 -12.90 -9.62
C ASN A 25 6.09 -12.51 -9.50
N VAL A 26 5.78 -11.56 -8.62
CA VAL A 26 4.42 -11.03 -8.41
C VAL A 26 4.41 -9.54 -8.75
N GLU A 27 3.34 -9.08 -9.40
CA GLU A 27 3.08 -7.67 -9.64
C GLU A 27 2.06 -7.13 -8.65
N LEU A 28 2.37 -5.99 -8.02
CA LEU A 28 1.48 -5.31 -7.09
C LEU A 28 0.55 -4.38 -7.86
N GLY A 29 -0.76 -4.63 -7.86
CA GLY A 29 -1.72 -3.78 -8.57
C GLY A 29 -2.38 -2.67 -7.74
N LEU A 30 -2.43 -2.81 -6.41
CA LEU A 30 -3.07 -1.85 -5.51
C LEU A 30 -2.37 -1.80 -4.15
N ILE A 31 -2.07 -0.58 -3.68
CA ILE A 31 -1.69 -0.27 -2.31
C ILE A 31 -2.84 0.47 -1.64
N ILE A 32 -3.30 -0.07 -0.51
CA ILE A 32 -4.21 0.63 0.41
C ILE A 32 -3.41 0.98 1.67
N ASP A 33 -3.12 2.27 1.85
CA ASP A 33 -2.39 2.78 3.00
C ASP A 33 -3.35 3.08 4.15
N LEU A 34 -3.22 2.32 5.23
CA LEU A 34 -4.06 2.42 6.42
C LEU A 34 -3.53 3.42 7.46
N THR A 35 -2.31 3.93 7.30
CA THR A 35 -1.70 4.78 8.32
C THR A 35 -2.46 6.10 8.45
N TYR A 36 -2.52 6.67 9.66
CA TYR A 36 -3.18 7.96 9.90
C TYR A 36 -2.30 9.18 9.58
N THR A 37 -1.26 9.02 8.75
CA THR A 37 -0.28 10.07 8.44
C THR A 37 0.31 9.89 7.05
N THR A 38 0.83 10.94 6.45
CA THR A 38 1.48 10.91 5.12
C THR A 38 3.01 10.99 5.20
N ARG A 39 3.58 10.85 6.40
CA ARG A 39 5.00 11.14 6.65
C ARG A 39 5.97 9.99 6.35
N TYR A 40 5.48 8.79 6.01
CA TYR A 40 6.33 7.60 5.88
C TYR A 40 6.99 7.46 4.50
N TYR A 41 6.30 7.86 3.44
CA TYR A 41 6.82 7.82 2.07
C TYR A 41 6.00 8.76 1.19
N GLU A 42 6.58 9.18 0.06
CA GLU A 42 5.87 9.99 -0.93
C GLU A 42 5.21 9.09 -1.97
N VAL A 43 3.96 9.37 -2.34
CA VAL A 43 3.23 8.57 -3.34
C VAL A 43 3.93 8.57 -4.70
N LYS A 44 4.65 9.65 -5.04
CA LYS A 44 5.45 9.76 -6.26
C LYS A 44 6.61 8.76 -6.35
N ASP A 45 7.02 8.18 -5.22
CA ASP A 45 8.10 7.18 -5.16
C ASP A 45 7.58 5.76 -5.46
N LEU A 46 6.25 5.59 -5.59
CA LEU A 46 5.63 4.34 -6.03
C LEU A 46 5.60 4.24 -7.57
N PRO A 47 5.66 3.03 -8.15
CA PRO A 47 5.53 2.87 -9.59
C PRO A 47 4.14 3.30 -10.07
N LYS A 48 4.07 3.92 -11.26
CA LYS A 48 2.82 4.37 -11.86
C LYS A 48 1.83 3.24 -12.20
N SER A 49 2.32 2.00 -12.32
CA SER A 49 1.48 0.82 -12.54
C SER A 49 0.67 0.42 -11.31
N VAL A 50 1.08 0.85 -10.12
CA VAL A 50 0.39 0.52 -8.86
C VAL A 50 -0.65 1.58 -8.55
N GLN A 51 -1.91 1.16 -8.38
CA GLN A 51 -2.93 2.06 -7.84
C GLN A 51 -2.65 2.35 -6.36
N TYR A 52 -2.81 3.61 -5.94
CA TYR A 52 -2.66 4.00 -4.53
C TYR A 52 -3.97 4.55 -3.98
N LYS A 53 -4.34 4.11 -2.76
CA LYS A 53 -5.48 4.64 -2.01
C LYS A 53 -5.10 4.86 -0.55
N LYS A 54 -5.41 6.04 -0.02
CA LYS A 54 -5.26 6.38 1.40
C LYS A 54 -6.56 6.14 2.14
N LEU A 55 -6.56 5.26 3.13
CA LEU A 55 -7.68 5.04 4.06
C LEU A 55 -7.19 5.36 5.48
N TYR A 56 -7.44 6.59 5.93
CA TYR A 56 -7.05 7.01 7.27
C TYR A 56 -7.69 6.12 8.33
N THR A 57 -6.89 5.29 8.99
CA THR A 57 -7.36 4.36 10.01
C THR A 57 -6.73 4.75 11.34
N VAL A 58 -7.55 5.13 12.31
CA VAL A 58 -7.08 5.50 13.65
C VAL A 58 -6.50 4.25 14.33
N GLY A 59 -5.35 4.41 14.99
CA GLY A 59 -4.72 3.31 15.72
C GLY A 59 -5.41 3.04 17.07
N LEU A 60 -5.12 1.88 17.67
CA LEU A 60 -5.62 1.46 18.99
C LEU A 60 -7.14 1.26 19.10
N GLU A 61 -7.88 1.41 18.00
CA GLU A 61 -9.32 1.18 17.93
C GLU A 61 -9.67 0.26 16.76
N VAL A 62 -10.80 -0.44 16.88
CA VAL A 62 -11.36 -1.17 15.73
C VAL A 62 -11.92 -0.13 14.76
N PRO A 63 -11.57 -0.20 13.45
CA PRO A 63 -12.09 0.73 12.46
C PRO A 63 -13.62 0.70 12.41
N ASP A 64 -14.23 1.86 12.20
CA ASP A 64 -15.69 1.95 12.10
C ASP A 64 -16.26 1.22 10.87
N ASN A 65 -17.58 1.01 10.89
CA ASN A 65 -18.28 0.33 9.80
C ASN A 65 -18.09 1.01 8.44
N ALA A 66 -17.92 2.33 8.42
CA ALA A 66 -17.71 3.09 7.18
C ALA A 66 -16.34 2.79 6.58
N THR A 67 -15.29 2.79 7.40
CA THR A 67 -13.91 2.46 7.04
C THR A 67 -13.82 1.01 6.54
N ILE A 68 -14.44 0.07 7.26
CA ILE A 68 -14.51 -1.34 6.85
C ILE A 68 -15.21 -1.48 5.50
N LEU A 69 -16.36 -0.81 5.32
CA LEU A 69 -17.11 -0.86 4.07
C LEU A 69 -16.30 -0.29 2.91
N GLN A 70 -15.56 0.80 3.14
CA GLN A 70 -14.74 1.46 2.13
C GLN A 70 -13.60 0.54 1.67
N PHE A 71 -12.89 -0.09 2.61
CA PHE A 71 -11.87 -1.08 2.30
C PHE A 71 -12.42 -2.21 1.43
N LYS A 72 -13.56 -2.81 1.85
CA LYS A 72 -14.24 -3.87 1.10
C LYS A 72 -14.67 -3.42 -0.29
N LYS A 73 -15.11 -2.17 -0.47
CA LYS A 73 -15.48 -1.62 -1.78
C LYS A 73 -14.28 -1.51 -2.71
N TRP A 74 -13.15 -0.97 -2.23
CA TRP A 74 -11.94 -0.85 -3.04
C TRP A 74 -11.36 -2.19 -3.44
N VAL A 75 -11.27 -3.14 -2.50
CA VAL A 75 -10.77 -4.49 -2.80
C VAL A 75 -11.68 -5.20 -3.81
N ARG A 76 -13.00 -5.21 -3.60
CA ARG A 76 -13.94 -5.86 -4.54
C ARG A 76 -13.88 -5.24 -5.93
N LYS A 77 -13.81 -3.91 -6.01
CA LYS A 77 -13.66 -3.21 -7.30
C LYS A 77 -12.37 -3.63 -8.00
N PHE A 78 -11.23 -3.60 -7.30
CA PHE A 78 -9.95 -3.99 -7.87
C PHE A 78 -9.96 -5.44 -8.37
N VAL A 79 -10.49 -6.38 -7.59
CA VAL A 79 -10.61 -7.79 -8.00
C VAL A 79 -11.52 -7.94 -9.22
N TRP A 80 -12.65 -7.24 -9.25
CA TRP A 80 -13.57 -7.28 -10.39
C TRP A 80 -12.94 -6.72 -11.67
N GLU A 81 -12.25 -5.58 -11.60
CA GLU A 81 -11.55 -4.96 -12.74
C GLU A 81 -10.38 -5.84 -13.25
N ASN A 82 -9.82 -6.71 -12.41
CA ASN A 82 -8.66 -7.54 -12.70
C ASN A 82 -9.00 -9.05 -12.75
N ALA A 83 -10.28 -9.42 -12.89
CA ALA A 83 -10.70 -10.82 -12.87
C ALA A 83 -10.07 -11.67 -13.99
N GLY A 84 -9.62 -11.05 -15.09
CA GLY A 84 -8.92 -11.70 -16.20
C GLY A 84 -7.43 -11.95 -15.99
N ASN A 85 -6.85 -11.53 -14.86
CA ASN A 85 -5.43 -11.71 -14.56
C ASN A 85 -5.10 -13.12 -14.04
N SER A 86 -6.09 -14.02 -13.98
CA SER A 86 -5.88 -15.45 -13.78
C SER A 86 -5.20 -16.05 -15.01
N LYS A 87 -3.86 -16.01 -15.05
CA LYS A 87 -3.02 -16.81 -15.93
C LYS A 87 -2.11 -17.70 -15.10
#